data_AF-A0A0F9RSU7-F1
#
_entry.id   AF-A0A0F9RSU7-F1
#
_cell.length_a   1.000
_cell.length_b   1.000
_cell.length_c   1.000
_cell.angle_alpha   90.00
_cell.angle_beta   90.00
_cell.angle_gamma   90.00
#
_symmetry.space_group_name_H-M   'P 1'
#
loop_
_entity.id
_entity.type
_entity.pdbx_description
1 polymer ?
#
loop_
_entity_poly.entity_id
_entity_poly.type
_entity_poly.pdbx_seq_one_letter_code
_entity_poly.pdbx_strand_id
1 'polypeptide(L)' 'MHKIIFILLSLFATNSFAAELADLYQSQAVVANQDDQERQRVSPDILRQVLLKVVGDSAALNAANLTPILAN' A
#
# COMPACT_ATOMS: atom_id res chain seq x y z
N MET A 1 -5.16 9.46 47.73
CA MET A 1 -4.46 8.72 46.64
C MET A 1 -5.40 8.39 45.47
N HIS A 2 -6.33 9.28 45.14
CA HIS A 2 -7.38 9.04 44.14
C HIS A 2 -7.04 9.72 42.80
N LYS A 3 -6.30 10.85 42.87
CA LYS A 3 -5.83 11.61 41.70
C LYS A 3 -4.95 10.77 40.76
N ILE A 4 -4.04 9.96 41.32
CA ILE A 4 -3.16 9.08 40.52
C ILE A 4 -3.98 8.02 39.80
N ILE A 5 -4.98 7.43 40.46
CA ILE A 5 -5.88 6.42 39.88
C ILE A 5 -6.68 7.02 38.72
N PHE A 6 -7.23 8.23 38.89
CA PHE A 6 -7.95 8.93 37.82
C PHE A 6 -7.07 9.26 36.61
N ILE A 7 -5.82 9.68 36.84
CA ILE A 7 -4.85 9.93 35.77
C ILE A 7 -4.55 8.63 35.04
N LEU A 8 -4.27 7.54 35.77
CA LEU A 8 -3.99 6.24 35.16
C LEU A 8 -5.16 5.75 34.30
N LEU A 9 -6.40 5.91 34.79
CA LEU A 9 -7.61 5.53 34.05
C LEU A 9 -7.78 6.33 32.74
N SER A 10 -7.39 7.60 32.73
CA SER A 10 -7.48 8.45 31.54
C SER A 10 -6.55 8.00 30.41
N LEU A 11 -5.41 7.38 30.73
CA LEU A 11 -4.49 6.83 29.72
C LEU A 11 -5.09 5.61 29.00
N PHE A 12 -5.99 4.87 29.63
CA PHE A 12 -6.67 3.72 29.01
C PHE A 12 -7.95 4.10 28.26
N ALA A 13 -8.39 5.37 28.35
CA ALA A 13 -9.59 5.86 27.67
C ALA A 13 -9.34 6.25 26.20
N THR A 14 -8.11 6.13 25.71
CA THR A 14 -7.80 6.38 24.29
C THR A 14 -8.29 5.22 23.45
N ASN A 15 -9.35 5.44 22.67
CA ASN A 15 -9.78 4.50 21.64
C ASN A 15 -8.71 4.44 20.55
N SER A 16 -8.04 3.30 20.41
CA SER A 16 -7.17 3.03 19.27
C SER A 16 -8.07 2.66 18.08
N PHE A 17 -8.13 3.52 17.07
CA PHE A 17 -8.81 3.23 15.82
C PHE A 17 -7.77 2.72 14.82
N ALA A 18 -7.87 1.44 14.46
CA ALA A 18 -7.25 0.95 13.24
C ALA A 18 -8.18 1.35 12.10
N ALA A 19 -7.72 2.24 11.22
CA ALA A 19 -8.45 2.51 9.99
C ALA A 19 -8.39 1.25 9.12
N GLU A 20 -9.55 0.65 8.84
CA GLU A 20 -9.63 -0.42 7.86
C GLU A 20 -9.45 0.19 6.47
N LEU A 21 -8.27 0.01 5.89
CA LEU A 21 -7.95 0.47 4.55
C LEU A 21 -8.16 -0.70 3.59
N ALA A 22 -9.26 -0.67 2.85
CA ALA A 22 -9.44 -1.53 1.69
C ALA A 22 -8.41 -1.17 0.61
N ASP A 23 -7.92 -2.17 -0.11
CA ASP A 23 -7.08 -2.02 -1.31
C ASP A 23 -5.74 -1.27 -1.11
N LEU A 24 -5.21 -1.25 0.13
CA LEU A 24 -4.00 -0.51 0.49
C LEU A 24 -2.80 -0.82 -0.41
N TYR A 25 -2.67 -2.08 -0.83
CA TYR A 25 -1.56 -2.57 -1.68
C TYR A 25 -2.02 -2.98 -3.08
N GLN A 26 -3.20 -2.54 -3.51
CA GLN A 26 -3.70 -2.81 -4.86
C GLN A 26 -3.54 -1.58 -5.73
N SER A 27 -3.12 -1.75 -6.99
CA SER A 27 -3.20 -0.69 -8.01
C SER A 27 -4.16 -1.09 -9.11
N GLN A 28 -4.90 -0.12 -9.64
CA GLN A 28 -5.87 -0.31 -10.70
C GLN A 28 -5.53 0.63 -11.86
N ALA A 29 -5.60 0.13 -13.09
CA ALA A 29 -5.46 0.93 -14.29
C ALA A 29 -6.65 0.66 -15.21
N VAL A 30 -7.18 1.72 -15.82
CA VAL A 30 -8.22 1.59 -16.85
C VAL A 30 -7.55 1.11 -18.14
N VAL A 31 -8.07 0.02 -18.69
CA VAL A 31 -7.67 -0.52 -20.00
C VAL A 31 -8.70 -0.11 -21.05
N ALA A 32 -8.26 0.15 -22.28
CA ALA A 32 -9.15 0.59 -23.35
C ALA A 32 -10.06 -0.54 -23.83
N ASN A 33 -9.60 -1.79 -23.75
CA ASN A 33 -10.37 -2.99 -24.05
C ASN A 33 -10.01 -4.15 -23.11
N GLN A 34 -10.77 -5.25 -23.18
CA GLN A 34 -10.56 -6.44 -22.35
C GLN A 34 -9.57 -7.45 -22.97
N ASP A 35 -8.80 -7.05 -23.98
CA ASP A 35 -7.89 -7.94 -24.67
C ASP A 35 -6.69 -8.31 -23.79
N ASP A 36 -6.22 -9.55 -23.95
CA ASP A 36 -5.09 -10.06 -23.18
C ASP A 36 -3.79 -9.36 -23.55
N GLN A 37 -3.63 -8.85 -24.78
CA GLN A 37 -2.46 -8.06 -25.15
C GLN A 37 -2.44 -6.72 -24.42
N GLU A 38 -3.60 -6.07 -24.28
CA GLU A 38 -3.67 -4.81 -23.55
C GLU A 38 -3.37 -5.03 -22.06
N ARG A 39 -3.88 -6.12 -21.48
CA ARG A 39 -3.59 -6.52 -20.09
C ARG A 39 -2.10 -6.80 -19.87
N GLN A 40 -1.45 -7.53 -20.77
CA GLN A 40 0.00 -7.77 -20.70
C GLN A 40 0.79 -6.47 -20.79
N ARG A 41 0.36 -5.52 -21.63
CA ARG A 41 1.01 -4.22 -21.78
C ARG A 41 0.95 -3.38 -20.49
N VAL A 42 -0.18 -3.36 -19.78
CA VAL A 42 -0.33 -2.53 -18.56
C VAL A 42 0.12 -3.22 -17.27
N SER A 43 0.26 -4.55 -17.27
CA SER A 43 0.61 -5.33 -16.06
C SER A 43 1.91 -4.89 -15.38
N PRO A 44 3.02 -4.60 -16.12
CA PRO A 44 4.26 -4.13 -15.50
C PRO A 44 4.10 -2.80 -14.76
N ASP A 45 3.32 -1.88 -15.33
CA ASP A 45 3.09 -0.56 -14.74
C ASP A 45 2.23 -0.65 -13.47
N ILE A 46 1.21 -1.51 -13.49
CA ILE A 46 0.36 -1.80 -12.31
C ILE A 46 1.21 -2.42 -11.20
N LEU A 47 2.04 -3.41 -11.52
CA LEU A 47 2.91 -4.07 -10.54
C LEU A 47 3.92 -3.08 -9.94
N ARG A 48 4.49 -2.18 -10.75
CA ARG A 48 5.38 -1.13 -10.24
C ARG A 48 4.68 -0.20 -9.25
N GLN A 49 3.41 0.16 -9.50
CA GLN A 49 2.64 0.98 -8.57
C GLN A 49 2.30 0.24 -7.27
N VAL A 50 2.03 -1.07 -7.34
CA VAL A 50 1.88 -1.90 -6.14
C VAL A 50 3.17 -1.91 -5.32
N LEU A 51 4.32 -2.13 -5.96
CA LEU A 51 5.62 -2.10 -5.29
C LEU A 51 5.88 -0.75 -4.65
N LEU A 52 5.51 0.36 -5.31
CA LEU A 52 5.60 1.69 -4.71
C LEU A 52 4.72 1.86 -3.48
N LYS A 53 3.50 1.31 -3.47
CA LYS A 53 2.62 1.33 -2.29
C LYS A 53 3.16 0.49 -1.12
N VAL A 54 3.84 -0.61 -1.43
CA VAL A 54 4.45 -1.50 -0.41
C VAL A 54 5.72 -0.90 0.18
N VAL A 55 6.61 -0.40 -0.67
CA VAL A 55 7.94 0.10 -0.26
C VAL A 55 7.87 1.54 0.22
N GLY A 56 6.98 2.36 -0.35
CA GLY A 56 6.84 3.79 -0.02
C GLY A 56 7.99 4.68 -0.52
N ASP A 57 9.02 4.11 -1.16
CA ASP A 57 10.21 4.82 -1.61
C ASP A 57 10.46 4.63 -3.12
N SER A 58 10.14 5.67 -3.89
CA SER A 58 10.37 5.68 -5.33
C SER A 58 11.84 5.65 -5.73
N ALA A 59 12.76 6.20 -4.92
CA ALA A 59 14.18 6.22 -5.22
C ALA A 59 14.79 4.82 -5.07
N ALA A 60 14.43 4.11 -4.00
CA ALA A 60 14.83 2.71 -3.81
C ALA A 60 14.31 1.81 -4.95
N LEU A 61 13.06 2.01 -5.38
CA LEU A 61 12.45 1.30 -6.49
C LEU A 61 13.16 1.55 -7.84
N ASN A 62 13.58 2.78 -8.09
CA ASN A 62 14.28 3.14 -9.33
C ASN A 62 15.73 2.63 -9.37
N ALA A 63 16.36 2.47 -8.20
CA ALA A 63 17.71 1.92 -8.08
C ALA A 63 17.74 0.39 -8.15
N ALA A 64 16.62 -0.28 -7.81
CA ALA A 64 16.51 -1.73 -7.86
C ALA A 64 16.36 -2.24 -9.31
N ASN A 65 17.00 -3.37 -9.62
CA ASN A 65 16.78 -4.06 -10.89
C ASN A 65 15.48 -4.88 -10.83
N LEU A 66 14.37 -4.27 -11.26
CA LEU A 66 13.04 -4.88 -11.27
C LEU A 66 12.72 -5.60 -12.59
N THR A 67 13.61 -5.54 -13.58
CA THR A 67 13.43 -6.18 -14.90
C THR A 67 13.01 -7.66 -14.81
N PRO A 68 13.57 -8.49 -13.92
CA PRO A 68 13.20 -9.91 -13.84
C PRO A 68 11.75 -10.17 -13.44
N ILE A 69 11.12 -9.24 -12.72
CA ILE A 69 9.76 -9.39 -12.19
C ILE A 69 8.72 -8.57 -12.95
N LEU A 70 9.17 -7.56 -13.70
CA LEU A 70 8.30 -6.72 -14.55
C LEU A 70 8.16 -7.28 -15.98
N ALA A 71 9.02 -8.21 -16.40
CA ALA A 71 9.04 -8.76 -17.76
C ALA A 71 8.12 -9.99 -17.96
N ASN A 72 7.12 -10.17 -17.10
CA ASN A 72 6.22 -11.33 -17.10
C ASN A 72 4.94 -11.07 -17.89
#